data_AF-A0A948NSH3-F1
#
_entry.id   AF-A0A948NSH3-F1
#
_cell.length_a   1.000
_cell.length_b   1.000
_cell.length_c   1.000
_cell.angle_alpha   90.00
_cell.angle_beta   90.00
_cell.angle_gamma   90.00
#
_symmetry.space_group_name_H-M   'P 1'
#
loop_
_entity.id
_entity.type
_entity.pdbx_description
1 polymer ?
#
loop_
_entity_poly.entity_id
_entity_poly.type
_entity_poly.pdbx_seq_one_letter_code
_entity_poly.pdbx_strand_id
1 'polypeptide(L)'
;AGDVAETYDIARNTYFLNAIWPCAFEQGNIAGLNMAGQKTLYPGSYRRNSIGNFIGIPAISMGVTHSDACAIQSDEDEFREIRVRTKDSYKKLILKNGKIVGAILVGQTQKAGLMSILLRKQVYVADSIPMLMSDRLSFMDLLPILRRNADQFSEPEYKELMDTGL
;
A
#
# COMPACT_ATOMS: atom_id res chain seq x y z
N ALA A 1 6.54 20.35 4.27
CA ALA A 1 5.60 19.28 4.63
C ALA A 1 4.18 19.72 4.27
N GLY A 2 3.26 18.78 4.11
CA GLY A 2 1.87 19.05 3.73
C GLY A 2 1.68 19.13 2.22
N ASP A 3 0.59 19.75 1.80
CA ASP A 3 0.09 19.69 0.41
C ASP A 3 1.04 20.32 -0.63
N VAL A 4 1.99 21.15 -0.20
CA VAL A 4 3.00 21.78 -1.07
C VAL A 4 4.27 20.95 -1.23
N ALA A 5 4.43 19.87 -0.47
CA ALA A 5 5.65 19.08 -0.45
C ALA A 5 5.60 17.92 -1.45
N GLU A 6 6.43 18.02 -2.48
CA GLU A 6 6.73 16.88 -3.34
C GLU A 6 7.62 15.88 -2.60
N THR A 7 7.26 14.60 -2.69
CA THR A 7 8.04 13.50 -2.09
C THR A 7 8.08 12.33 -3.04
N TYR A 8 8.98 11.39 -2.79
CA TYR A 8 9.01 10.16 -3.57
C TYR A 8 7.75 9.32 -3.32
N ASP A 9 6.96 9.07 -4.37
CA ASP A 9 5.76 8.23 -4.34
C ASP A 9 6.13 6.79 -4.70
N ILE A 10 5.99 5.91 -3.71
CA ILE A 10 6.35 4.49 -3.79
C ILE A 10 5.54 3.76 -4.86
N ALA A 11 4.25 4.10 -5.00
CA ALA A 11 3.38 3.44 -5.98
C ALA A 11 3.68 3.88 -7.43
N ARG A 12 4.10 5.14 -7.61
CA ARG A 12 4.45 5.69 -8.93
C ARG A 12 5.92 5.52 -9.31
N ASN A 13 6.77 5.18 -8.33
CA ASN A 13 8.21 5.09 -8.47
C ASN A 13 8.85 6.41 -8.96
N THR A 14 8.28 7.56 -8.58
CA THR A 14 8.75 8.90 -8.95
C THR A 14 8.38 9.93 -7.89
N TYR A 15 8.96 11.12 -7.96
CA TYR A 15 8.49 12.26 -7.20
C TYR A 15 7.07 12.66 -7.63
N PHE A 16 6.22 12.89 -6.63
CA PHE A 16 4.82 13.22 -6.84
C PHE A 16 4.22 13.95 -5.63
N LEU A 17 3.21 14.79 -5.88
CA LEU A 17 2.52 15.57 -4.86
C LEU A 17 1.31 14.79 -4.32
N ASN A 18 1.43 14.31 -3.08
CA ASN A 18 0.39 13.61 -2.36
C ASN A 18 -0.27 14.51 -1.30
N ALA A 19 -1.19 15.37 -1.74
CA ALA A 19 -1.97 16.27 -0.89
C ALA A 19 -3.09 15.53 -0.15
N ILE A 20 -2.72 14.74 0.86
CA ILE A 20 -3.64 13.98 1.70
C ILE A 20 -3.20 14.02 3.17
N TRP A 21 -4.18 13.94 4.08
CA TRP A 21 -3.94 14.06 5.51
C TRP A 21 -2.89 13.09 6.07
N PRO A 22 -2.88 11.78 5.71
CA PRO A 22 -1.83 10.86 6.20
C PRO A 22 -0.42 11.29 5.79
N CYS A 23 -0.24 11.80 4.57
CA CYS A 23 1.05 12.29 4.10
C CYS A 23 1.46 13.57 4.82
N ALA A 24 0.54 14.52 4.99
CA ALA A 24 0.81 15.75 5.74
C ALA A 24 1.23 15.46 7.18
N PHE A 25 0.54 14.52 7.85
CA PHE A 25 0.88 14.08 9.21
C PHE A 25 2.27 13.43 9.28
N GLU A 26 2.54 12.42 8.44
CA GLU A 26 3.84 11.73 8.42
C GLU A 26 4.99 12.71 8.13
N GLN A 27 4.83 13.58 7.11
CA GLN A 27 5.84 14.57 6.75
C GLN A 27 6.05 15.62 7.85
N GLY A 28 4.99 16.07 8.51
CA GLY A 28 5.07 17.01 9.62
C GLY A 28 5.83 16.44 10.80
N ASN A 29 5.56 15.18 11.16
CA ASN A 29 6.30 14.46 12.20
C ASN A 29 7.79 14.36 11.88
N ILE A 30 8.15 13.93 10.67
CA ILE A 30 9.55 13.81 10.24
C ILE A 30 10.25 15.18 10.23
N ALA A 31 9.57 16.23 9.74
CA ALA A 31 10.11 17.59 9.77
C ALA A 31 10.37 18.05 11.22
N GLY A 32 9.43 17.79 12.14
CA GLY A 32 9.57 18.10 13.57
C GLY A 32 10.75 17.37 14.21
N LEU A 33 10.91 16.07 13.96
CA LEU A 33 12.05 15.29 14.47
C LEU A 33 13.39 15.84 13.99
N ASN A 34 13.50 16.19 12.71
CA ASN A 34 14.72 16.80 12.17
C ASN A 34 15.00 18.18 12.76
N MET A 35 13.97 19.02 12.98
CA MET A 35 14.13 20.30 13.67
C MET A 35 14.57 20.13 15.13
N ALA A 36 14.18 19.03 15.78
CA ALA A 36 14.65 18.66 17.13
C ALA A 36 16.05 18.00 17.14
N GLY A 37 16.76 17.97 16.01
CA GLY A 37 18.11 17.41 15.88
C GLY A 37 18.18 15.91 15.62
N GLN A 38 17.04 15.23 15.46
CA GLN A 38 17.01 13.80 15.13
C GLN A 38 17.02 13.60 13.61
N LYS A 39 18.13 13.10 13.08
CA LYS A 39 18.27 12.76 11.66
C LYS A 39 17.31 11.64 11.27
N THR A 40 16.19 12.01 10.65
CA THR A 40 15.11 11.07 10.33
C THR A 40 14.75 11.18 8.86
N LEU A 41 14.85 10.07 8.13
CA LEU A 41 14.51 10.02 6.70
C LEU A 41 12.99 9.83 6.52
N TYR A 42 12.39 10.53 5.55
CA TYR A 42 11.04 10.20 5.10
C TYR A 42 11.11 9.01 4.12
N PRO A 43 10.50 7.85 4.42
CA PRO A 43 10.63 6.63 3.61
C PRO A 43 9.87 6.68 2.27
N GLY A 44 9.20 7.81 1.97
CA GLY A 44 8.34 7.97 0.80
C GLY A 44 6.87 7.91 1.14
N SER A 45 6.06 8.36 0.18
CA SER A 45 4.60 8.49 0.30
C SER A 45 3.88 7.61 -0.72
N TYR A 46 2.57 7.49 -0.58
CA TYR A 46 1.66 7.04 -1.62
C TYR A 46 0.25 7.45 -1.18
N ARG A 47 -0.65 7.65 -2.14
CA ARG A 47 -2.04 7.99 -1.83
C ARG A 47 -2.69 6.90 -0.99
N ARG A 48 -3.44 7.27 0.05
CA ARG A 48 -4.25 6.39 0.91
C ARG A 48 -5.45 7.16 1.43
N ASN A 49 -6.53 7.13 0.67
CA ASN A 49 -7.77 7.80 1.05
C ASN A 49 -8.75 6.78 1.60
N SER A 50 -9.46 7.18 2.65
CA SER A 50 -10.52 6.38 3.28
C SER A 50 -11.75 7.26 3.46
N ILE A 51 -12.90 6.75 3.04
CA ILE A 51 -14.21 7.36 3.24
C ILE A 51 -15.01 6.35 4.05
N GLY A 52 -15.26 6.69 5.32
CA GLY A 52 -15.96 5.79 6.24
C GLY A 52 -17.43 5.55 5.87
N ASN A 53 -18.04 6.49 5.13
CA ASN A 53 -19.43 6.39 4.71
C ASN A 53 -19.67 7.06 3.35
N PHE A 54 -19.59 6.29 2.26
CA PHE A 54 -20.05 6.71 0.94
C PHE A 54 -21.41 6.05 0.67
N ILE A 55 -22.51 6.75 0.97
CA ILE A 55 -23.88 6.24 0.80
C ILE A 55 -24.11 4.91 1.57
N GLY A 56 -23.66 4.85 2.82
CA GLY A 56 -23.75 3.66 3.67
C GLY A 56 -22.63 2.64 3.47
N ILE A 57 -21.73 2.85 2.51
CA ILE A 57 -20.71 1.87 2.12
C ILE A 57 -19.31 2.45 2.34
N PRO A 58 -18.44 1.82 3.15
CA PRO A 58 -17.08 2.29 3.34
C PRO A 58 -16.24 2.04 2.08
N ALA A 59 -15.33 2.96 1.78
CA ALA A 59 -14.41 2.85 0.64
C ALA A 59 -13.00 3.27 1.02
N ILE A 60 -12.00 2.53 0.56
CA ILE A 60 -10.58 2.85 0.70
C ILE A 60 -9.92 2.73 -0.67
N SER A 61 -9.09 3.70 -1.03
CA SER A 61 -8.20 3.63 -2.18
C SER A 61 -6.77 3.90 -1.75
N MET A 62 -5.82 3.22 -2.38
CA MET A 62 -4.40 3.42 -2.13
C MET A 62 -3.57 3.28 -3.40
N GLY A 63 -2.46 4.02 -3.47
CA GLY A 63 -1.55 4.03 -4.60
C GLY A 63 -2.16 4.66 -5.86
N VAL A 64 -1.93 4.03 -7.01
CA VAL A 64 -2.55 4.41 -8.28
C VAL A 64 -3.93 3.75 -8.42
N THR A 65 -4.86 4.42 -9.09
CA THR A 65 -6.23 3.89 -9.34
C THR A 65 -6.40 3.33 -10.74
N HIS A 66 -5.44 3.58 -11.63
CA HIS A 66 -5.37 3.09 -13.00
C HIS A 66 -3.89 2.82 -13.34
N SER A 67 -3.65 1.85 -14.21
CA SER A 67 -2.30 1.46 -14.66
C SER A 67 -1.56 2.60 -15.37
N ASP A 68 -2.26 3.39 -16.17
CA ASP A 68 -1.73 4.57 -16.88
C ASP A 68 -1.31 5.73 -15.95
N ALA A 69 -1.75 5.72 -14.69
CA ALA A 69 -1.40 6.75 -13.71
C ALA A 69 -0.01 6.56 -13.08
N CYS A 70 0.71 5.48 -13.44
CA CYS A 70 2.14 5.34 -13.17
C CYS A 70 2.92 6.26 -14.11
N ALA A 71 3.66 7.23 -13.55
CA ALA A 71 4.35 8.25 -14.34
C ALA A 71 5.57 7.70 -15.10
N ILE A 72 6.21 6.65 -14.57
CA ILE A 72 7.32 5.97 -15.23
C ILE A 72 6.80 4.63 -15.74
N GLN A 73 6.75 4.48 -17.05
CA GLN A 73 6.42 3.25 -17.77
C GLN A 73 7.56 2.98 -18.75
N SER A 74 8.11 1.78 -18.70
CA SER A 74 8.98 1.23 -19.72
C SER A 74 8.21 0.21 -20.56
N ASP A 75 8.66 -0.07 -21.78
CA ASP A 75 8.05 -1.09 -22.64
C ASP A 75 8.14 -2.50 -22.04
N GLU A 76 9.01 -2.70 -21.04
CA GLU A 76 9.18 -3.96 -20.31
C GLU A 76 8.25 -4.10 -19.09
N ASP A 77 7.55 -3.03 -18.70
CA ASP A 77 6.70 -3.06 -17.51
C ASP A 77 5.42 -3.89 -17.73
N GLU A 78 5.23 -4.90 -16.88
CA GLU A 78 4.01 -5.72 -16.88
C GLU A 78 2.97 -5.14 -15.92
N PHE A 79 1.85 -4.67 -16.48
CA PHE A 79 0.70 -4.22 -15.70
C PHE A 79 -0.41 -5.26 -15.65
N ARG A 80 -0.97 -5.49 -14.46
CA ARG A 80 -2.14 -6.34 -14.27
C ARG A 80 -3.17 -5.65 -13.40
N GLU A 81 -4.39 -5.57 -13.90
CA GLU A 81 -5.54 -5.11 -13.12
C GLU A 81 -6.49 -6.27 -12.84
N ILE A 82 -6.67 -6.59 -11.56
CA ILE A 82 -7.57 -7.66 -11.12
C ILE A 82 -8.73 -7.02 -10.37
N ARG A 83 -9.95 -7.36 -10.74
CA ARG A 83 -11.18 -6.77 -10.20
C ARG A 83 -12.16 -7.87 -9.84
N VAL A 84 -12.71 -7.80 -8.63
CA VAL A 84 -13.81 -8.65 -8.17
C VAL A 84 -14.92 -7.75 -7.70
N ARG A 85 -16.14 -8.01 -8.18
CA ARG A 85 -17.34 -7.29 -7.81
C ARG A 85 -18.40 -8.28 -7.35
N THR A 86 -18.99 -8.01 -6.20
CA THR A 86 -20.18 -8.69 -5.71
C THR A 86 -21.34 -7.68 -5.65
N LYS A 87 -22.47 -8.09 -5.07
CA LYS A 87 -23.58 -7.18 -4.81
C LYS A 87 -23.20 -6.07 -3.83
N ASP A 88 -22.40 -6.40 -2.81
CA ASP A 88 -22.14 -5.52 -1.66
C ASP A 88 -20.68 -5.06 -1.56
N SER A 89 -19.81 -5.53 -2.46
CA SER A 89 -18.38 -5.21 -2.41
C SER A 89 -17.74 -5.04 -3.78
N TYR A 90 -16.67 -4.26 -3.80
CA TYR A 90 -15.77 -4.13 -4.94
C TYR A 90 -14.32 -4.15 -4.45
N LYS A 91 -13.49 -4.98 -5.08
CA LYS A 91 -12.06 -5.08 -4.84
C LYS A 91 -11.33 -4.94 -6.17
N LYS A 92 -10.39 -4.01 -6.24
CA LYS A 92 -9.46 -3.85 -7.36
C LYS A 92 -8.03 -3.88 -6.83
N LEU A 93 -7.16 -4.65 -7.47
CA LEU A 93 -5.71 -4.59 -7.32
C LEU A 93 -5.09 -4.20 -8.66
N ILE A 94 -4.05 -3.36 -8.59
CA ILE A 94 -3.22 -2.97 -9.72
C ILE A 94 -1.80 -3.36 -9.37
N LEU A 95 -1.23 -4.21 -10.21
CA LEU A 95 0.14 -4.65 -10.08
C LEU A 95 0.97 -4.07 -11.22
N LYS A 96 2.21 -3.75 -10.89
CA LYS A 96 3.29 -3.44 -11.82
C LYS A 96 4.45 -4.38 -11.50
N ASN A 97 4.93 -5.15 -12.48
CA ASN A 97 6.04 -6.11 -12.32
C ASN A 97 5.82 -7.06 -11.12
N GLY A 98 4.58 -7.54 -10.95
CA GLY A 98 4.18 -8.43 -9.87
C GLY A 98 4.07 -7.80 -8.47
N LYS A 99 4.26 -6.49 -8.32
CA LYS A 99 4.15 -5.74 -7.05
C LYS A 99 2.89 -4.89 -7.04
N ILE A 100 2.25 -4.75 -5.88
CA ILE A 100 1.06 -3.89 -5.76
C ILE A 100 1.48 -2.42 -5.89
N VAL A 101 0.88 -1.72 -6.85
CA VAL A 101 0.99 -0.26 -7.00
C VAL A 101 -0.32 0.45 -6.74
N GLY A 102 -1.44 -0.28 -6.68
CA GLY A 102 -2.75 0.30 -6.47
C GLY A 102 -3.75 -0.68 -5.89
N ALA A 103 -4.66 -0.19 -5.05
CA ALA A 103 -5.81 -0.96 -4.60
C ALA A 103 -7.03 -0.07 -4.35
N ILE A 104 -8.23 -0.61 -4.62
CA ILE A 104 -9.51 0.00 -4.27
C ILE A 104 -10.38 -1.06 -3.60
N LEU A 105 -10.85 -0.78 -2.39
CA LEU A 105 -11.74 -1.64 -1.61
C LEU A 105 -13.02 -0.86 -1.28
N VAL A 106 -14.18 -1.43 -1.57
CA VAL A 106 -15.49 -0.85 -1.27
C VAL A 106 -16.36 -1.93 -0.60
N GLY A 107 -17.07 -1.55 0.45
CA GLY A 107 -17.89 -2.45 1.27
C GLY A 107 -17.06 -3.24 2.29
N GLN A 108 -16.12 -4.05 1.83
CA GLN A 108 -15.23 -4.86 2.67
C GLN A 108 -13.83 -4.25 2.76
N THR A 109 -13.66 -3.27 3.66
CA THR A 109 -12.41 -2.49 3.78
C THR A 109 -11.46 -2.98 4.87
N GLN A 110 -11.85 -4.00 5.65
CA GLN A 110 -11.11 -4.48 6.83
C GLN A 110 -9.70 -5.00 6.47
N LYS A 111 -9.48 -5.39 5.22
CA LYS A 111 -8.20 -5.93 4.71
C LYS A 111 -7.30 -4.88 4.05
N ALA A 112 -7.68 -3.60 4.08
CA ALA A 112 -6.89 -2.52 3.51
C ALA A 112 -5.48 -2.44 4.07
N GLY A 113 -5.31 -2.71 5.38
CA GLY A 113 -3.99 -2.71 6.03
C GLY A 113 -3.02 -3.70 5.40
N LEU A 114 -3.50 -4.89 5.05
CA LEU A 114 -2.70 -5.96 4.43
C LEU A 114 -2.17 -5.52 3.05
N MET A 115 -3.06 -4.97 2.20
CA MET A 115 -2.66 -4.45 0.89
C MET A 115 -1.71 -3.26 1.02
N SER A 116 -1.96 -2.40 2.00
CA SER A 116 -1.14 -1.21 2.28
C SER A 116 0.28 -1.59 2.71
N ILE A 117 0.45 -2.65 3.51
CA ILE A 117 1.78 -3.15 3.92
C ILE A 117 2.54 -3.67 2.70
N LEU A 118 1.91 -4.55 1.91
CA LEU A 118 2.53 -5.15 0.71
C LEU A 118 2.90 -4.08 -0.34
N LEU A 119 2.03 -3.08 -0.55
CA LEU A 119 2.30 -1.93 -1.42
C LEU A 119 3.47 -1.10 -0.88
N ARG A 120 3.43 -0.69 0.40
CA ARG A 120 4.49 0.15 0.98
C ARG A 120 5.87 -0.53 0.89
N LYS A 121 5.92 -1.84 1.13
CA LYS A 121 7.15 -2.63 1.09
C LYS A 121 7.56 -3.08 -0.32
N GLN A 122 6.70 -2.86 -1.33
CA GLN A 122 6.97 -3.25 -2.72
C GLN A 122 7.29 -4.76 -2.86
N VAL A 123 6.51 -5.58 -2.16
CA VAL A 123 6.65 -7.04 -2.14
C VAL A 123 6.08 -7.65 -3.43
N TYR A 124 6.78 -8.63 -3.99
CA TYR A 124 6.29 -9.41 -5.12
C TYR A 124 5.18 -10.37 -4.67
N VAL A 125 4.03 -10.32 -5.34
CA VAL A 125 2.82 -11.05 -4.97
C VAL A 125 2.07 -11.68 -6.15
N ALA A 126 2.67 -11.72 -7.34
CA ALA A 126 1.97 -12.18 -8.55
C ALA A 126 1.46 -13.64 -8.42
N ASP A 127 2.19 -14.46 -7.67
CA ASP A 127 1.88 -15.86 -7.33
C ASP A 127 0.78 -16.00 -6.25
N SER A 128 0.43 -14.91 -5.58
CA SER A 128 -0.47 -14.90 -4.40
C SER A 128 -1.80 -14.19 -4.65
N ILE A 129 -2.06 -13.74 -5.88
CA ILE A 129 -3.26 -12.95 -6.24
C ILE A 129 -4.58 -13.64 -5.83
N PRO A 130 -4.82 -14.94 -6.10
CA PRO A 130 -6.09 -15.57 -5.72
C PRO A 130 -6.37 -15.49 -4.21
N MET A 131 -5.33 -15.65 -3.40
CA MET A 131 -5.41 -15.55 -1.94
C MET A 131 -5.65 -14.09 -1.49
N LEU A 132 -4.93 -13.12 -2.07
CA LEU A 132 -5.15 -11.69 -1.76
C LEU A 132 -6.56 -11.19 -2.15
N MET A 133 -7.13 -11.76 -3.22
CA MET A 133 -8.46 -11.42 -3.68
C MET A 133 -9.58 -12.12 -2.91
N SER A 134 -9.27 -13.13 -2.10
CA SER A 134 -10.24 -13.85 -1.25
C SER A 134 -10.92 -12.94 -0.23
N ASP A 135 -12.20 -13.18 0.03
CA ASP A 135 -12.95 -12.52 1.11
C ASP A 135 -12.54 -13.05 2.50
N ARG A 136 -11.95 -14.25 2.54
CA ARG A 136 -11.45 -14.87 3.78
C ARG A 136 -10.00 -14.51 4.10
N LEU A 137 -9.38 -13.62 3.33
CA LEU A 137 -7.99 -13.21 3.54
C LEU A 137 -7.76 -12.81 4.99
N SER A 138 -6.75 -13.39 5.62
CA SER A 138 -6.32 -13.10 6.98
C SER A 138 -4.85 -12.67 6.98
N PHE A 139 -4.37 -12.20 8.12
CA PHE A 139 -2.95 -11.91 8.28
C PHE A 139 -2.09 -13.17 8.17
N MET A 140 -2.59 -14.33 8.66
CA MET A 140 -1.86 -15.60 8.62
C MET A 140 -1.53 -16.04 7.20
N ASP A 141 -2.42 -15.75 6.24
CA ASP A 141 -2.20 -16.06 4.83
C ASP A 141 -1.01 -15.29 4.24
N LEU A 142 -0.60 -14.17 4.87
CA LEU A 142 0.58 -13.42 4.44
C LEU A 142 1.89 -13.97 5.01
N LEU A 143 1.89 -14.81 6.04
CA LEU A 143 3.14 -15.29 6.66
C LEU A 143 4.12 -15.92 5.66
N PRO A 144 3.70 -16.74 4.68
CA PRO A 144 4.61 -17.25 3.66
C PRO A 144 5.24 -16.15 2.80
N ILE A 145 4.50 -15.07 2.52
CA ILE A 145 5.03 -13.90 1.78
C ILE A 145 6.02 -13.14 2.66
N LEU A 146 5.67 -12.88 3.92
CA LEU A 146 6.53 -12.16 4.86
C LEU A 146 7.86 -12.90 5.08
N ARG A 147 7.80 -14.20 5.37
CA ARG A 147 9.00 -15.04 5.58
C ARG A 147 9.93 -15.06 4.36
N ARG A 148 9.38 -15.13 3.13
CA ARG A 148 10.17 -15.07 1.89
C ARG A 148 10.83 -13.71 1.64
N ASN A 149 10.34 -12.64 2.27
CA ASN A 149 10.83 -11.27 2.10
C ASN A 149 11.28 -10.66 3.44
N ALA A 150 11.80 -11.49 4.36
CA ALA A 150 12.08 -11.07 5.74
C ALA A 150 13.06 -9.89 5.85
N ASP A 151 13.94 -9.72 4.87
CA ASP A 151 14.85 -8.58 4.71
C ASP A 151 14.11 -7.23 4.61
N GLN A 152 12.90 -7.22 4.06
CA GLN A 152 12.07 -6.01 3.92
C GLN A 152 11.24 -5.69 5.18
N PHE A 153 11.13 -6.63 6.13
CA PHE A 153 10.29 -6.52 7.34
C PHE A 153 11.16 -6.49 8.60
N SER A 154 11.96 -5.43 8.74
CA SER A 154 12.90 -5.26 9.86
C SER A 154 12.25 -4.78 11.16
N GLU A 155 11.00 -4.31 11.11
CA GLU A 155 10.31 -3.76 12.27
C GLU A 155 10.09 -4.81 13.37
N PRO A 156 10.18 -4.43 14.65
CA PRO A 156 10.10 -5.37 15.78
C PRO A 156 8.84 -6.23 15.75
N GLU A 157 7.70 -5.67 15.36
CA GLU A 157 6.43 -6.39 15.34
C GLU A 157 6.43 -7.58 14.39
N TYR A 158 7.19 -7.51 13.28
CA TYR A 158 7.30 -8.62 12.33
C TYR A 158 8.30 -9.67 12.78
N LYS A 159 9.37 -9.30 13.51
CA LYS A 159 10.37 -10.24 14.00
C LYS A 159 9.77 -11.24 14.98
N GLU A 160 8.99 -10.75 15.95
CA GLU A 160 8.31 -11.61 16.93
C GLU A 160 7.34 -12.60 16.25
N LEU A 161 6.67 -12.17 15.18
CA LEU A 161 5.78 -13.01 14.38
C LEU A 161 6.51 -14.05 13.51
N MET A 162 7.75 -13.77 13.10
CA MET A 162 8.56 -14.72 12.33
C MET A 162 9.21 -15.77 13.24
N ASP A 163 9.60 -15.37 14.45
CA ASP A 163 10.28 -16.21 15.44
C ASP A 163 9.31 -17.17 16.16
N THR A 164 8.04 -16.77 16.30
CA THR A 164 6.97 -17.66 16.73
C THR A 164 6.64 -18.62 15.57
N GLY A 165 7.18 -19.84 15.62
CA GLY A 165 7.01 -20.90 14.61
C GLY A 165 5.60 -21.48 14.49
N LEU A 166 4.57 -20.63 14.53
CA LEU A 166 3.19 -20.96 14.13
C LEU A 166 3.11 -21.22 12.62
#